data_AF-A0A948T1C1-F1
#
_entry.id   AF-A0A948T1C1-F1
#
_cell.length_a   1.000
_cell.length_b   1.000
_cell.length_c   1.000
_cell.angle_alpha   90.00
_cell.angle_beta   90.00
_cell.angle_gamma   90.00
#
_symmetry.space_group_name_H-M   'P 1'
#
loop_
_entity.id
_entity.type
_entity.pdbx_description
1 polymer ?
#
loop_
_entity_poly.entity_id
_entity_poly.type
_entity_poly.pdbx_seq_one_letter_code
_entity_poly.pdbx_strand_id
1 'polypeptide(L)'
;MQFFRAEYLAYLWAIPAVLLVHFFSMRLWESRMKRFAERSMLEGKLIPRYKKSHWMSRALLIALVFLFSILALARPQWGEEK
;
A
#
# COMPACT_ATOMS: atom_id res chain seq x y z
N MET A 1 -25.03 7.70 -9.46
CA MET A 1 -23.58 7.97 -9.45
C MET A 1 -23.03 7.45 -10.77
N GLN A 2 -22.74 8.34 -11.71
CA GLN A 2 -22.22 7.97 -13.02
C GLN A 2 -20.72 8.28 -13.06
N PHE A 3 -19.93 7.31 -13.52
CA PHE A 3 -18.50 7.50 -13.75
C PHE A 3 -18.32 7.78 -15.24
N PHE A 4 -17.77 8.94 -15.57
CA PHE A 4 -17.59 9.38 -16.96
C PHE A 4 -16.69 8.42 -17.76
N ARG A 5 -15.78 7.71 -17.07
CA ARG A 5 -14.90 6.69 -17.65
C ARG A 5 -14.75 5.50 -16.70
N ALA A 6 -15.75 4.63 -16.70
CA ALA A 6 -15.81 3.42 -15.88
C ALA A 6 -14.65 2.45 -16.13
N GLU A 7 -14.00 2.53 -17.30
CA GLU A 7 -12.80 1.76 -17.65
C GLU A 7 -11.65 1.95 -16.64
N TYR A 8 -11.57 3.12 -16.00
CA TYR A 8 -10.55 3.38 -14.99
C TYR A 8 -10.77 2.65 -13.66
N LEU A 9 -11.96 2.09 -13.42
CA LEU A 9 -12.21 1.25 -12.24
C LEU A 9 -11.40 -0.06 -12.29
N ALA A 10 -10.97 -0.52 -13.47
CA ALA A 10 -10.06 -1.66 -13.58
C ALA A 10 -8.73 -1.42 -12.86
N TYR A 11 -8.29 -0.15 -12.75
CA TYR A 11 -7.07 0.19 -12.00
C TYR A 11 -7.22 0.03 -10.48
N LEU A 12 -8.42 -0.19 -9.93
CA LEU A 12 -8.55 -0.56 -8.51
C LEU A 12 -7.80 -1.85 -8.19
N TRP A 13 -7.60 -2.73 -9.17
CA TRP A 13 -6.76 -3.93 -9.01
C TRP A 13 -5.29 -3.61 -8.70
N ALA A 14 -4.83 -2.39 -8.93
CA ALA A 14 -3.52 -1.94 -8.48
C ALA A 14 -3.41 -1.93 -6.94
N ILE A 15 -4.51 -1.73 -6.21
CA ILE A 15 -4.52 -1.71 -4.74
C ILE A 15 -4.13 -3.07 -4.16
N PRO A 16 -4.80 -4.20 -4.49
CA PRO A 16 -4.37 -5.51 -4.01
C PRO A 16 -3.00 -5.90 -4.55
N ALA A 17 -2.62 -5.47 -5.76
CA ALA A 17 -1.27 -5.71 -6.28
C ALA A 17 -0.19 -5.02 -5.43
N VAL A 18 -0.38 -3.74 -5.06
CA VAL A 18 0.53 -3.00 -4.17
C VAL A 18 0.61 -3.65 -2.79
N LEU A 19 -0.53 -4.07 -2.23
CA LEU A 19 -0.57 -4.79 -0.96
C LEU A 19 0.20 -6.12 -1.01
N LEU A 20 0.01 -6.90 -2.08
CA LEU A 20 0.74 -8.14 -2.29
C LEU A 20 2.25 -7.89 -2.41
N VAL A 21 2.67 -6.95 -3.25
CA VAL A 21 4.09 -6.59 -3.41
C VAL A 21 4.68 -6.15 -2.07
N HIS A 22 3.97 -5.33 -1.32
CA HIS A 22 4.42 -4.88 0.00
C HIS A 22 4.53 -6.04 1.00
N PHE A 23 3.55 -6.95 1.01
CA PHE A 23 3.58 -8.15 1.84
C PHE A 23 4.74 -9.08 1.47
N PHE A 24 4.96 -9.34 0.19
CA PHE A 24 6.09 -10.13 -0.30
C PHE A 24 7.43 -9.49 0.04
N SER A 25 7.56 -8.18 -0.14
CA SER A 25 8.77 -7.42 0.21
C SER A 25 9.06 -7.53 1.71
N MET A 26 8.05 -7.40 2.56
CA MET A 26 8.19 -7.57 4.00
C MET A 26 8.59 -9.01 4.36
N ARG A 27 7.97 -10.02 3.74
CA ARG A 27 8.30 -11.42 3.99
C ARG A 27 9.72 -11.79 3.54
N LEU A 28 10.17 -11.24 2.40
CA LEU A 28 11.54 -11.38 1.90
C LEU A 28 12.54 -10.68 2.83
N TRP A 29 12.22 -9.47 3.28
CA TRP A 29 13.05 -8.72 4.22
C TRP A 29 13.18 -9.47 5.55
N GLU A 30 12.08 -9.97 6.12
CA GLU A 30 12.12 -10.77 7.36
C GLU A 30 12.91 -12.06 7.19
N SER A 31 12.75 -12.77 6.05
CA SER A 31 13.48 -14.00 5.77
C SER A 31 14.99 -13.75 5.62
N ARG A 32 15.37 -12.67 4.93
CA ARG A 32 16.78 -12.26 4.78
C ARG A 32 17.37 -11.81 6.10
N MET A 33 16.68 -10.96 6.86
CA MET A 33 17.19 -10.47 8.15
C MET A 33 17.38 -11.59 9.17
N LYS A 34 16.49 -12.59 9.20
CA LYS A 34 16.67 -13.79 10.04
C LYS A 34 17.95 -14.57 9.74
N ARG A 35 18.47 -14.51 8.51
CA ARG A 35 19.74 -15.18 8.15
C ARG A 35 20.97 -14.39 8.57
N PHE A 36 20.86 -13.07 8.73
CA PHE A 36 22.00 -12.19 9.02
C PHE A 36 22.12 -11.79 10.49
N ALA A 37 21.03 -11.78 11.26
CA ALA A 37 21.09 -11.50 12.70
C ALA A 37 19.90 -12.12 13.44
N GLU A 38 20.13 -12.50 14.71
CA GLU A 38 19.04 -12.87 15.61
C GLU A 38 18.05 -11.71 15.75
N ARG A 39 16.76 -12.02 15.58
CA ARG A 39 15.65 -11.05 15.54
C ARG A 39 15.64 -10.13 16.77
N SER A 40 16.06 -10.66 17.92
CA SER A 40 16.19 -9.97 19.21
C SER A 40 17.27 -8.87 19.19
N MET A 41 18.34 -9.05 18.42
CA MET A 41 19.47 -8.11 18.37
C MET A 41 19.18 -6.93 17.44
N LEU A 42 18.43 -7.18 16.34
CA LEU A 42 18.00 -6.16 15.39
C LEU A 42 16.91 -5.23 15.95
N GLU A 43 15.90 -5.78 16.63
CA GLU A 43 14.77 -5.00 17.14
C GLU A 43 15.15 -4.11 18.34
N GLY A 44 16.22 -4.46 19.08
CA GLY A 44 16.62 -3.74 20.29
C GLY A 44 17.86 -2.84 20.17
N LYS A 45 18.86 -3.17 19.33
CA LYS A 45 20.16 -2.48 19.34
C LYS A 45 20.56 -1.76 18.06
N LEU A 46 20.13 -2.23 16.89
CA LEU A 46 20.68 -1.75 15.60
C LEU A 46 19.83 -0.66 14.92
N ILE A 47 18.52 -0.59 15.21
CA ILE A 47 17.64 0.41 14.59
C ILE A 47 16.75 1.05 15.66
N PRO A 48 17.18 2.16 16.30
CA PRO A 48 16.32 2.90 17.21
C PRO A 48 15.09 3.38 16.42
N ARG A 49 13.89 2.93 16.81
CA ARG A 49 12.57 3.14 16.16
C ARG A 49 12.18 2.21 15.00
N TYR A 50 12.76 1.02 14.83
CA TYR A 50 12.14 0.03 13.94
C TYR A 50 10.82 -0.50 14.53
N LYS A 51 9.72 0.22 14.25
CA LYS A 51 8.37 -0.19 14.62
C LYS A 51 7.67 -0.73 13.38
N LYS A 52 7.30 -2.02 13.38
CA LYS A 52 6.50 -2.64 12.30
C LYS A 52 5.23 -1.84 11.96
N SER A 53 4.68 -1.11 12.93
CA SER A 53 3.55 -0.20 12.74
C SER A 53 3.80 0.88 11.68
N HIS A 54 5.03 1.41 11.56
CA HIS A 54 5.37 2.43 10.56
C HIS A 54 5.44 1.87 9.13
N TRP A 55 5.67 0.56 8.98
CA TRP A 55 5.59 -0.10 7.67
C TRP A 55 4.15 -0.25 7.21
N MET A 56 3.24 -0.61 8.12
CA MET A 56 1.81 -0.71 7.81
C MET A 56 1.22 0.66 7.44
N SER A 57 1.56 1.72 8.17
CA SER A 57 1.06 3.06 7.87
C SER A 57 1.58 3.60 6.53
N ARG A 58 2.84 3.32 6.17
CA ARG A 58 3.38 3.65 4.83
C ARG A 58 2.63 2.92 3.72
N ALA A 59 2.40 1.61 3.87
CA ALA A 59 1.62 0.85 2.90
C ALA A 59 0.21 1.41 2.73
N LEU A 60 -0.44 1.74 3.84
CA LEU A 60 -1.78 2.32 3.85
C LEU A 60 -1.83 3.69 3.17
N LEU A 61 -0.85 4.56 3.44
CA LEU A 61 -0.75 5.87 2.81
C LEU A 61 -0.54 5.75 1.30
N ILE A 62 0.34 4.85 0.85
CA ILE A 62 0.55 4.59 -0.58
C ILE A 62 -0.75 4.07 -1.22
N ALA A 63 -1.44 3.13 -0.57
CA ALA A 63 -2.71 2.61 -1.05
C ALA A 63 -3.79 3.70 -1.15
N LEU A 64 -3.86 4.61 -0.16
CA LEU A 64 -4.77 5.74 -0.17
C LEU A 64 -4.46 6.72 -1.31
N VAL A 65 -3.18 7.04 -1.55
CA VAL A 65 -2.77 7.87 -2.69
C VAL A 65 -3.25 7.25 -4.00
N PHE A 66 -2.99 5.97 -4.22
CA PHE A 66 -3.47 5.26 -5.41
C PHE A 66 -5.00 5.29 -5.53
N LEU A 67 -5.71 5.03 -4.43
CA LEU A 67 -7.17 5.06 -4.39
C LEU A 67 -7.70 6.45 -4.80
N PHE A 68 -7.18 7.51 -4.21
CA PHE A 68 -7.61 8.88 -4.52
C PHE A 68 -7.21 9.31 -5.94
N SER A 69 -6.04 8.91 -6.42
CA SER A 69 -5.64 9.16 -7.82
C SER A 69 -6.59 8.48 -8.81
N ILE A 70 -6.96 7.22 -8.58
CA ILE A 70 -7.89 6.49 -9.45
C ILE A 70 -9.30 7.11 -9.38
N LEU A 71 -9.77 7.48 -8.18
CA LEU A 71 -11.03 8.19 -8.01
C LEU A 71 -11.05 9.52 -8.75
N ALA A 72 -9.99 10.33 -8.62
CA ALA A 72 -9.87 11.60 -9.34
C ALA A 72 -9.87 11.39 -10.87
N LEU A 73 -9.18 10.34 -11.35
CA LEU A 73 -9.12 9.99 -12.76
C LEU A 73 -10.48 9.53 -13.32
N ALA A 74 -11.24 8.78 -12.52
CA ALA A 74 -12.56 8.28 -12.88
C ALA A 74 -13.62 9.39 -12.97
N ARG A 75 -13.31 10.61 -12.48
CA ARG A 75 -14.20 11.78 -12.43
C ARG A 75 -15.62 11.42 -11.96
N PRO A 76 -15.81 11.11 -10.66
CA PRO A 76 -17.13 10.79 -10.14
C PRO A 76 -18.06 11.98 -10.33
N GLN A 77 -19.10 11.83 -11.17
CA GLN A 77 -20.12 12.84 -11.35
C GLN A 77 -21.25 12.60 -10.33
N TRP A 78 -21.41 13.56 -9.43
CA TRP A 78 -22.50 13.62 -8.48
C TRP A 78 -23.55 14.59 -9.04
N GLY A 79 -24.58 14.06 -9.71
CA GLY A 79 -25.78 14.81 -10.05
C GLY A 79 -25.67 15.78 -11.23
N GLU A 80 -25.36 15.30 -12.43
CA GLU A 80 -25.83 15.96 -13.65
C GLU A 80 -26.67 14.97 -14.46
N GLU A 81 -27.99 15.06 -14.25
CA GLU A 81 -28.98 14.62 -15.23
C GLU A 81 -29.03 15.68 -16.32
N LYS A 82 -28.47 15.39 -17.49
CA LYS A 82 -28.85 16.03 -18.75
C LYS A 82 -28.94 14.98 -19.83
#